data_AF-A0A8H5JQ63-F1
#
_entry.id   AF-A0A8H5JQ63-F1
#
_cell.length_a   1.000
_cell.length_b   1.000
_cell.length_c   1.000
_cell.angle_alpha   90.00
_cell.angle_beta   90.00
_cell.angle_gamma   90.00
#
_symmetry.space_group_name_H-M   'P 1'
#
loop_
_entity.id
_entity.type
_entity.pdbx_description
1 polymer ?
#
loop_
_entity_poly.entity_id
_entity_poly.type
_entity_poly.pdbx_seq_one_letter_code
_entity_poly.pdbx_strand_id
1 'polypeptide(L)'
;MPSITAVTIFIFGLSAFNHGVSNLISPRKALAAKQLQDSALPALNGFSVAIIGIGIYYMLAAYQENRGFFALTLARFISARIFWLQGPAWRVIATWEAFSAALTAVALAYEGYHRIPQWKFIHVQQFKSALPGPRQFSVMKLQDIPLELRQAIFELVLKAPVAPSSPSESQNGRDQLLYCLRDMRYGWCPRGVWQQQPRNKSLSLLLVSKQFCAEVQDIFRRLPNNYHVDIMFVKNYGFWPTWDIAKRPTSRYIDKITSTIRIFEPTDDLDDRFKDSLRFAGGDGGPESAAWALYELLVSLIQHGPGYLGLKDNQRFIVNEIEVNVVSPTDGAAHTRLACRDNENPWWLRWSGIEYGNEPVPEKRLANYMTSFLDIVFNVESDTMPYCQELYDHITESITFQLNGQEWEKRRIDEYLEKCHPSTWPQDYRDGWCRKTLKTRQRIRRIRRSREKTRKGLELNDKQPK
;
A
#
# COMPACT_ATOMS: atom_id res chain seq x y z
N MET A 1 33.63 -33.15 5.40
CA MET A 1 32.66 -34.12 4.86
C MET A 1 31.27 -33.62 5.21
N PRO A 2 30.30 -33.68 4.28
CA PRO A 2 28.91 -33.29 4.58
C PRO A 2 28.38 -34.17 5.71
N SER A 3 27.52 -33.58 6.54
CA SER A 3 26.87 -34.32 7.62
C SER A 3 25.95 -35.40 7.07
N ILE A 4 25.75 -36.47 7.84
CA ILE A 4 24.82 -37.55 7.48
C ILE A 4 23.44 -36.92 7.28
N THR A 5 23.06 -35.99 8.16
CA THR A 5 21.80 -35.25 8.00
C THR A 5 21.73 -34.49 6.68
N ALA A 6 22.78 -33.75 6.29
CA ALA A 6 22.81 -33.02 5.03
C ALA A 6 22.68 -33.95 3.81
N VAL A 7 23.34 -35.12 3.83
CA VAL A 7 23.20 -36.13 2.77
C VAL A 7 21.76 -36.63 2.67
N THR A 8 21.11 -36.93 3.79
CA THR A 8 19.69 -37.38 3.78
C THR A 8 18.78 -36.31 3.20
N ILE A 9 18.92 -35.06 3.64
CA ILE A 9 18.11 -33.93 3.16
C ILE A 9 18.34 -33.66 1.67
N PHE A 10 19.59 -33.79 1.20
CA PHE A 10 19.91 -33.63 -0.21
C PHE A 10 19.22 -34.69 -1.08
N ILE A 11 19.29 -35.97 -0.69
CA ILE A 11 18.63 -37.07 -1.40
C ILE A 11 17.12 -36.84 -1.46
N PHE A 12 16.51 -36.39 -0.35
CA PHE A 12 15.08 -36.09 -0.33
C PHE A 12 14.72 -34.88 -1.19
N GLY A 13 15.54 -33.82 -1.15
CA GLY A 13 15.37 -32.66 -2.01
C GLY A 13 15.41 -33.03 -3.49
N LEU A 14 16.35 -33.89 -3.89
CA LEU A 14 16.44 -34.40 -5.26
C LEU A 14 15.23 -35.26 -5.64
N SER A 15 14.76 -36.11 -4.72
CA SER A 15 13.56 -36.93 -4.96
C SER A 15 12.30 -36.08 -5.16
N ALA A 16 12.12 -35.04 -4.34
CA ALA A 16 11.01 -34.10 -4.45
C ALA A 16 11.08 -33.33 -5.77
N PHE A 17 12.25 -32.78 -6.10
CA PHE A 17 12.49 -32.08 -7.36
C PHE A 17 12.10 -32.96 -8.57
N ASN A 18 12.62 -34.18 -8.63
CA ASN A 18 12.31 -35.12 -9.71
C ASN A 18 10.82 -35.49 -9.76
N HIS A 19 10.16 -35.66 -8.62
CA HIS A 19 8.74 -35.95 -8.57
C HIS A 19 7.89 -34.79 -9.11
N GLY A 20 8.21 -33.55 -8.72
CA GLY A 20 7.52 -32.36 -9.23
C GLY A 20 7.71 -32.16 -10.73
N VAL A 21 8.95 -32.33 -11.24
CA VAL A 21 9.24 -32.27 -12.68
C VAL A 21 8.51 -33.37 -13.45
N SER A 22 8.52 -34.61 -12.94
CA SER A 22 7.82 -35.73 -13.58
C SER A 22 6.30 -35.49 -13.67
N ASN A 23 5.69 -34.93 -12.62
CA ASN A 23 4.28 -34.57 -12.63
C ASN A 23 3.96 -33.48 -13.66
N LEU A 24 4.84 -32.49 -13.87
CA LEU A 24 4.65 -31.45 -14.89
C LEU A 24 4.85 -31.97 -16.32
N ILE A 25 5.77 -32.90 -16.54
CA ILE A 25 6.00 -33.50 -17.87
C ILE A 25 4.84 -34.42 -18.25
N SER A 26 4.21 -35.09 -17.29
CA SER A 26 3.12 -36.06 -17.55
C SER A 26 1.95 -35.90 -16.57
N PRO A 27 1.24 -34.76 -16.59
CA PRO A 27 0.27 -34.42 -15.56
C PRO A 27 -0.97 -35.32 -15.58
N ARG A 28 -1.37 -35.84 -16.75
CA ARG A 28 -2.48 -36.82 -16.84
C ARG A 28 -2.13 -38.18 -16.22
N LYS A 29 -0.87 -38.63 -16.34
CA LYS A 29 -0.41 -39.85 -15.66
C LYS A 29 -0.38 -39.64 -14.14
N ALA A 30 0.04 -38.46 -13.70
CA ALA A 30 0.07 -38.09 -12.30
C ALA A 30 -1.35 -37.95 -11.69
N LEU A 31 -2.32 -37.41 -12.42
CA LEU A 31 -3.74 -37.40 -12.02
C LEU A 31 -4.28 -38.82 -11.85
N ALA A 32 -4.08 -39.67 -12.85
CA ALA A 32 -4.53 -41.07 -12.82
C ALA A 32 -3.91 -41.84 -11.65
N ALA A 33 -2.61 -41.67 -11.40
CA ALA A 33 -1.91 -42.29 -10.28
C ALA A 33 -2.45 -41.85 -8.90
N LYS A 34 -2.96 -40.62 -8.80
CA LYS A 34 -3.54 -40.06 -7.57
C LYS A 34 -5.06 -40.20 -7.49
N GLN A 35 -5.68 -40.86 -8.48
CA GLN A 35 -7.13 -41.02 -8.62
C GLN A 35 -7.90 -39.68 -8.55
N LEU A 36 -7.32 -38.63 -9.14
CA LEU A 36 -7.90 -37.29 -9.17
C LEU A 36 -8.71 -37.08 -10.46
N GLN A 37 -9.78 -36.29 -10.37
CA GLN A 37 -10.58 -35.87 -11.53
C GLN A 37 -9.79 -34.90 -12.43
N ASP A 38 -10.13 -34.83 -13.71
CA ASP A 38 -9.49 -33.91 -14.66
C ASP A 38 -9.63 -32.43 -14.27
N SER A 39 -10.69 -32.09 -13.52
CA SER A 39 -10.90 -30.75 -12.94
C SER A 39 -9.78 -30.34 -11.97
N ALA A 40 -9.05 -31.29 -11.39
CA ALA A 40 -7.95 -31.03 -10.46
C ALA A 40 -6.60 -30.75 -11.17
N LEU A 41 -6.57 -30.77 -12.51
CA LEU A 41 -5.34 -30.55 -13.29
C LEU A 41 -4.62 -29.24 -12.95
N PRO A 42 -5.28 -28.07 -12.83
CA PRO A 42 -4.60 -26.82 -12.47
C PRO A 42 -3.98 -26.89 -11.06
N ALA A 43 -4.70 -27.48 -10.10
CA ALA A 43 -4.22 -27.66 -8.74
C ALA A 43 -3.01 -28.61 -8.68
N LEU A 44 -3.01 -29.69 -9.46
CA LEU A 44 -1.89 -30.61 -9.55
C LEU A 44 -0.64 -29.92 -10.14
N ASN A 45 -0.80 -29.06 -11.15
CA ASN A 45 0.30 -28.30 -11.73
C ASN A 45 0.89 -27.32 -10.70
N GLY A 46 0.04 -26.55 -10.00
CA GLY A 46 0.47 -25.66 -8.92
C GLY A 46 1.20 -26.40 -7.80
N PHE A 47 0.65 -27.55 -7.37
CA PHE A 47 1.28 -28.42 -6.38
C PHE A 47 2.64 -28.97 -6.85
N SER A 48 2.77 -29.31 -8.14
CA SER A 48 4.02 -29.81 -8.70
C SER A 48 5.13 -28.75 -8.73
N VAL A 49 4.78 -27.49 -9.02
CA VAL A 49 5.72 -26.35 -8.92
C VAL A 49 6.16 -26.14 -7.46
N ALA A 50 5.22 -26.21 -6.50
CA ALA A 50 5.56 -26.12 -5.08
C ALA A 50 6.53 -27.22 -4.64
N ILE A 51 6.31 -28.47 -5.09
CA ILE A 51 7.22 -29.60 -4.81
C ILE A 51 8.63 -29.35 -5.37
N ILE A 52 8.74 -28.79 -6.59
CA ILE A 52 10.04 -28.41 -7.18
C ILE A 52 10.75 -27.38 -6.29
N GLY A 53 10.02 -26.35 -5.85
CA GLY A 53 10.54 -25.34 -4.93
C GLY A 53 11.06 -25.95 -3.64
N ILE A 54 10.28 -26.83 -3.01
CA ILE A 54 10.69 -27.56 -1.79
C ILE A 54 11.98 -28.35 -2.05
N GLY A 55 12.07 -29.06 -3.18
CA GLY A 55 13.27 -29.82 -3.56
C GLY A 55 14.53 -28.95 -3.65
N ILE A 56 14.42 -27.79 -4.29
CA ILE A 56 15.51 -26.81 -4.40
C ILE A 56 15.93 -26.30 -3.01
N TYR A 57 14.96 -25.92 -2.16
CA TYR A 57 15.25 -25.45 -0.81
C TYR A 57 15.94 -26.52 0.05
N TYR A 58 15.56 -27.79 -0.10
CA TYR A 58 16.18 -28.90 0.64
C TYR A 58 17.63 -29.11 0.19
N MET A 59 17.89 -29.12 -1.12
CA MET A 59 19.26 -29.22 -1.65
C MET A 59 20.13 -28.03 -1.21
N LEU A 60 19.57 -26.81 -1.21
CA LEU A 60 20.26 -25.61 -0.72
C LEU A 60 20.55 -25.69 0.78
N ALA A 61 19.58 -26.11 1.58
CA ALA A 61 19.75 -26.27 3.03
C ALA A 61 20.80 -27.34 3.36
N ALA A 62 20.84 -28.43 2.59
CA ALA A 62 21.88 -29.45 2.69
C ALA A 62 23.27 -28.88 2.38
N TYR A 63 23.38 -28.12 1.28
CA TYR A 63 24.63 -27.44 0.92
C TYR A 63 25.10 -26.43 2.00
N GLN A 64 24.16 -25.73 2.64
CA GLN A 64 24.43 -24.76 3.70
C GLN A 64 24.63 -25.36 5.09
N GLU A 65 24.45 -26.68 5.28
CA GLU A 65 24.47 -27.35 6.59
C GLU A 65 23.50 -26.71 7.61
N ASN A 66 22.34 -26.25 7.15
CA ASN A 66 21.39 -25.51 7.97
C ASN A 66 20.60 -26.43 8.93
N ARG A 67 21.13 -26.62 10.14
CA ARG A 67 20.54 -27.51 11.16
C ARG A 67 19.15 -27.10 11.64
N GLY A 68 18.89 -25.80 11.72
CA GLY A 68 17.56 -25.30 12.07
C GLY A 68 16.53 -25.71 11.02
N PHE A 69 16.91 -25.59 9.73
CA PHE A 69 16.07 -26.05 8.64
C PHE A 69 15.88 -27.58 8.66
N PHE A 70 16.93 -28.36 8.93
CA PHE A 70 16.82 -29.82 9.03
C PHE A 70 15.80 -30.25 10.09
N ALA A 71 15.82 -29.62 11.27
CA ALA A 71 14.84 -29.90 12.32
C ALA A 71 13.41 -29.54 11.89
N LEU A 72 13.22 -28.42 11.19
CA LEU A 72 11.90 -28.04 10.66
C LEU A 72 11.38 -29.03 9.62
N THR A 73 12.25 -29.73 8.88
CA THR A 73 11.80 -30.78 7.95
C THR A 73 11.14 -31.97 8.66
N LEU A 74 11.21 -32.09 9.98
CA LEU A 74 10.44 -33.09 10.75
C LEU A 74 8.93 -32.83 10.71
N ALA A 75 8.49 -31.64 10.31
CA ALA A 75 7.09 -31.35 10.01
C ALA A 75 6.52 -32.27 8.91
N ARG A 76 7.37 -32.94 8.12
CA ARG A 76 6.96 -33.99 7.17
C ARG A 76 6.18 -35.15 7.81
N PHE A 77 6.31 -35.41 9.12
CA PHE A 77 5.42 -36.34 9.82
C PHE A 77 3.96 -35.91 9.77
N ILE A 78 3.69 -34.60 9.77
CA ILE A 78 2.34 -34.05 9.62
C ILE A 78 1.84 -34.30 8.19
N SER A 79 2.67 -34.01 7.18
CA SER A 79 2.36 -34.30 5.78
C SER A 79 2.08 -35.79 5.53
N ALA A 80 2.90 -36.67 6.11
CA ALA A 80 2.70 -38.11 6.05
C ALA A 80 1.35 -38.52 6.62
N ARG A 81 0.96 -37.96 7.78
CA ARG A 81 -0.35 -38.23 8.38
C ARG A 81 -1.49 -37.74 7.51
N ILE A 82 -1.38 -36.54 6.94
CA ILE A 82 -2.41 -35.99 6.05
C ILE A 82 -2.56 -36.89 4.82
N PHE A 83 -1.47 -37.23 4.13
CA PHE A 83 -1.53 -38.11 2.95
C PHE A 83 -2.05 -39.51 3.28
N TRP A 84 -1.79 -40.04 4.47
CA TRP A 84 -2.33 -41.32 4.89
C TRP A 84 -3.87 -41.31 4.95
N LEU A 85 -4.45 -40.20 5.38
CA LEU A 85 -5.91 -40.02 5.50
C LEU A 85 -6.59 -39.81 4.14
N GLN A 86 -5.88 -39.39 3.09
CA GLN A 86 -6.43 -39.20 1.74
C GLN A 86 -6.70 -40.51 0.99
N GLY A 87 -6.39 -41.67 1.58
CA GLY A 87 -6.74 -42.98 1.05
C GLY A 87 -5.59 -43.70 0.31
N PRO A 88 -5.87 -44.89 -0.26
CA PRO A 88 -4.85 -45.81 -0.76
C PRO A 88 -3.89 -45.21 -1.80
N ALA A 89 -4.39 -44.37 -2.70
CA ALA A 89 -3.61 -43.72 -3.75
C ALA A 89 -2.48 -42.81 -3.21
N TRP A 90 -2.61 -42.33 -1.97
CA TRP A 90 -1.67 -41.41 -1.33
C TRP A 90 -0.72 -42.10 -0.34
N ARG A 91 -0.94 -43.38 -0.03
CA ARG A 91 -0.16 -44.11 0.98
C ARG A 91 1.32 -44.27 0.62
N VAL A 92 1.65 -44.38 -0.66
CA VAL A 92 3.05 -44.44 -1.12
C VAL A 92 3.79 -43.16 -0.75
N ILE A 93 3.18 -42.00 -1.01
CA ILE A 93 3.74 -40.68 -0.67
C ILE A 93 3.79 -40.53 0.85
N ALA A 94 2.73 -40.89 1.57
CA ALA A 94 2.70 -40.86 3.02
C ALA A 94 3.82 -41.67 3.67
N THR A 95 4.09 -42.87 3.14
CA THR A 95 5.16 -43.75 3.63
C THR A 95 6.52 -43.14 3.37
N TRP A 96 6.73 -42.55 2.18
CA TRP A 96 7.97 -41.86 1.84
C TRP A 96 8.24 -40.65 2.74
N GLU A 97 7.23 -39.81 3.00
CA GLU A 97 7.33 -38.67 3.91
C GLU A 97 7.66 -39.12 5.34
N ALA A 98 6.99 -40.16 5.86
CA ALA A 98 7.26 -40.68 7.20
C ALA A 98 8.66 -41.28 7.33
N PHE A 99 9.06 -42.12 6.36
CA PHE A 99 10.38 -42.74 6.34
C PHE A 99 11.49 -41.69 6.26
N SER A 100 11.33 -40.71 5.38
CA SER A 100 12.32 -39.65 5.19
C SER A 100 12.45 -38.72 6.40
N ALA A 101 11.34 -38.39 7.06
CA ALA A 101 11.35 -37.64 8.31
C ALA A 101 12.04 -38.44 9.45
N ALA A 102 11.75 -39.74 9.55
CA ALA A 102 12.38 -40.61 10.54
C ALA A 102 13.89 -40.73 10.32
N LEU A 103 14.34 -40.90 9.07
CA LEU A 103 15.77 -40.96 8.75
C LEU A 103 16.50 -39.66 9.14
N THR A 104 15.90 -38.50 8.84
CA THR A 104 16.44 -37.20 9.25
C THR A 104 16.46 -37.05 10.77
N ALA A 105 15.42 -37.50 11.49
CA ALA A 105 15.37 -37.45 12.94
C ALA A 105 16.48 -38.29 13.58
N VAL A 106 16.70 -39.51 13.07
CA VAL A 106 17.77 -40.41 13.52
C VAL A 106 19.14 -39.81 13.22
N ALA A 107 19.35 -39.23 12.04
CA ALA A 107 20.60 -38.57 11.68
C ALA A 107 20.90 -37.37 12.60
N LEU A 108 19.89 -36.54 12.87
CA LEU A 108 20.00 -35.42 13.81
C LEU A 108 20.29 -35.89 15.24
N ALA A 109 19.61 -36.94 15.70
CA ALA A 109 19.81 -37.50 17.02
C ALA A 109 21.19 -38.14 17.17
N TYR A 110 21.67 -38.87 16.16
CA TYR A 110 23.00 -39.47 16.13
C TYR A 110 24.10 -38.41 16.19
N GLU A 111 23.95 -37.35 15.39
CA GLU A 111 24.91 -36.25 15.35
C GLU A 111 24.84 -35.36 16.60
N GLY A 112 23.67 -35.23 17.22
CA GLY A 112 23.49 -34.57 18.52
C GLY A 112 24.02 -35.41 19.69
N TYR A 113 23.86 -36.74 19.65
CA TYR A 113 24.33 -37.64 20.70
C TYR A 113 25.86 -37.76 20.71
N HIS A 114 26.49 -37.76 19.53
CA HIS A 114 27.95 -37.71 19.42
C HIS A 114 28.56 -36.30 19.62
N ARG A 115 27.74 -35.29 19.95
CA ARG A 115 28.20 -33.95 20.31
C ARG A 115 27.44 -33.45 21.54
N ILE A 116 27.99 -33.59 22.76
CA ILE A 116 27.94 -32.61 23.89
C ILE A 116 28.66 -33.18 25.14
N PRO A 117 29.37 -32.39 25.98
CA PRO A 117 29.68 -30.96 25.89
C PRO A 117 31.19 -30.65 25.88
N GLN A 118 31.61 -29.73 25.01
CA GLN A 118 32.39 -28.59 25.49
C GLN A 118 31.71 -27.31 25.04
N TRP A 119 30.79 -26.84 25.89
CA TRP A 119 30.61 -25.40 26.04
C TRP A 119 31.80 -24.88 26.83
N LYS A 120 32.82 -24.40 26.12
CA LYS A 120 33.72 -23.37 26.63
C LYS A 120 33.72 -22.24 25.62
N PHE A 121 33.28 -21.08 26.09
CA PHE A 121 33.81 -19.79 25.66
C PHE A 121 35.31 -19.93 25.39
N ILE A 122 35.77 -19.64 24.18
CA ILE A 122 37.09 -19.04 23.88
C ILE A 122 37.11 -18.63 22.40
N HIS A 123 37.42 -17.35 22.23
CA HIS A 123 37.99 -16.63 21.09
C HIS A 123 37.88 -17.17 19.65
N VAL A 124 37.20 -16.33 18.86
CA VAL A 124 37.58 -16.03 17.48
C VAL A 124 38.99 -15.46 17.46
N GLN A 125 40.00 -16.30 17.34
CA GLN A 125 41.30 -15.96 16.76
C GLN A 125 42.06 -17.27 16.48
N GLN A 126 42.71 -17.32 15.31
CA GLN A 126 43.56 -18.41 14.82
C GLN A 126 42.87 -19.62 14.20
N PHE A 127 42.44 -19.48 12.93
CA PHE A 127 42.65 -20.51 11.90
C PHE A 127 42.60 -19.83 10.52
N LYS A 128 43.65 -19.07 10.21
CA LYS A 128 43.98 -18.58 8.86
C LYS A 128 45.48 -18.73 8.66
N SER A 129 45.95 -19.97 8.54
CA SER A 129 47.23 -20.25 7.90
C SER A 129 47.26 -21.70 7.43
N ALA A 130 47.78 -21.86 6.21
CA ALA A 130 48.10 -23.10 5.52
C ALA A 130 46.94 -23.88 4.86
N LEU A 131 46.57 -23.45 3.63
CA LEU A 131 46.47 -24.26 2.40
C LEU A 131 45.89 -23.38 1.25
N PRO A 132 46.40 -23.45 0.01
CA PRO A 132 45.88 -22.65 -1.09
C PRO A 132 44.60 -23.29 -1.65
N GLY A 133 43.45 -22.82 -1.18
CA GLY A 133 42.12 -23.15 -1.70
C GLY A 133 41.54 -22.03 -2.58
N PRO A 134 40.52 -22.34 -3.41
CA PRO A 134 40.10 -21.52 -4.54
C PRO A 134 39.63 -20.14 -4.07
N ARG A 135 39.85 -19.10 -4.91
CA ARG A 135 39.44 -17.72 -4.66
C ARG A 135 37.99 -17.67 -4.18
N GLN A 136 37.80 -17.59 -2.86
CA GLN A 136 36.54 -17.20 -2.25
C GLN A 136 36.32 -15.75 -2.64
N PHE A 137 35.42 -15.49 -3.58
CA PHE A 137 34.74 -14.21 -3.61
C PHE A 137 34.05 -14.08 -2.25
N SER A 138 34.64 -13.30 -1.36
CA SER A 138 34.03 -12.92 -0.11
C SER A 138 32.72 -12.23 -0.46
N VAL A 139 31.59 -12.93 -0.24
CA VAL A 139 30.27 -12.32 -0.34
C VAL A 139 30.23 -11.26 0.74
N MET A 140 30.45 -10.01 0.35
CA MET A 140 30.44 -8.85 1.22
C MET A 140 29.10 -8.85 1.96
N LYS A 141 29.12 -8.97 3.30
CA LYS A 141 27.88 -8.87 4.06
C LYS A 141 27.50 -7.39 4.11
N LEU A 142 26.21 -7.09 4.15
CA LEU A 142 25.75 -5.70 4.23
C LEU A 142 26.34 -4.96 5.47
N GLN A 143 26.71 -5.70 6.51
CA GLN A 143 27.38 -5.19 7.72
C GLN A 143 28.83 -4.76 7.49
N ASP A 144 29.49 -5.29 6.46
CA ASP A 144 30.87 -4.96 6.09
C ASP A 144 30.95 -3.68 5.23
N ILE A 145 29.80 -3.15 4.81
CA ILE A 145 29.68 -1.88 4.08
C ILE A 145 29.83 -0.71 5.07
N PRO A 146 30.55 0.37 4.71
CA PRO A 146 30.61 1.61 5.49
C PRO A 146 29.22 2.14 5.87
N LEU A 147 29.13 2.76 7.05
CA LEU A 147 27.87 3.25 7.62
C LEU A 147 27.14 4.20 6.66
N GLU A 148 27.87 5.09 6.01
CA GLU A 148 27.35 6.11 5.11
C GLU A 148 26.65 5.47 3.91
N LEU A 149 27.28 4.44 3.34
CA LEU A 149 26.73 3.69 2.20
C LEU A 149 25.53 2.83 2.62
N ARG A 150 25.56 2.20 3.79
CA ARG A 150 24.38 1.51 4.33
C ARG A 150 23.20 2.45 4.54
N GLN A 151 23.45 3.62 5.14
CA GLN A 151 22.40 4.59 5.37
C GLN A 151 21.80 5.11 4.06
N ALA A 152 22.63 5.37 3.05
CA ALA A 152 22.17 5.73 1.71
C ALA A 152 21.32 4.61 1.07
N ILE A 153 21.74 3.35 1.21
CA ILE A 153 20.96 2.19 0.72
C ILE A 153 19.61 2.11 1.44
N PHE A 154 19.59 2.22 2.78
CA PHE A 154 18.34 2.19 3.54
C PHE A 154 17.42 3.34 3.16
N GLU A 155 17.96 4.55 3.01
CA GLU A 155 17.18 5.70 2.56
C GLU A 155 16.59 5.47 1.17
N LEU A 156 17.36 4.93 0.22
CA LEU A 156 16.87 4.55 -1.10
C LEU A 156 15.77 3.50 -1.04
N VAL A 157 15.96 2.44 -0.25
CA VAL A 157 14.95 1.36 -0.07
C VAL A 157 13.67 1.89 0.55
N LEU A 158 13.77 2.79 1.52
CA LEU A 158 12.61 3.40 2.18
C LEU A 158 11.86 4.36 1.26
N LYS A 159 12.56 5.06 0.35
CA LYS A 159 11.98 5.99 -0.62
C LYS A 159 11.54 5.34 -1.94
N ALA A 160 12.05 4.15 -2.26
CA ALA A 160 11.74 3.47 -3.52
C ALA A 160 10.23 3.21 -3.62
N PRO A 161 9.54 3.61 -4.71
CA PRO A 161 8.10 3.44 -4.82
C PRO A 161 7.72 1.94 -4.83
N VAL A 162 6.58 1.60 -4.23
CA VAL A 162 6.01 0.25 -4.40
C VAL A 162 5.53 0.11 -5.85
N ALA A 163 5.82 -1.03 -6.48
CA ALA A 163 5.28 -1.32 -7.80
C ALA A 163 3.73 -1.25 -7.76
N PRO A 164 3.11 -0.50 -8.68
CA PRO A 164 1.66 -0.37 -8.71
C PRO A 164 1.01 -1.72 -9.02
N SER A 165 -0.01 -2.08 -8.24
CA SER A 165 -0.80 -3.32 -8.43
C SER A 165 -2.05 -3.05 -9.26
N SER A 166 -2.62 -4.09 -9.87
CA SER A 166 -3.92 -4.01 -10.55
C SER A 166 -5.09 -4.01 -9.56
N PRO A 167 -6.29 -3.58 -9.97
CA PRO A 167 -7.51 -3.75 -9.16
C PRO A 167 -7.73 -5.21 -8.73
N SER A 168 -7.63 -6.16 -9.67
CA SER A 168 -7.75 -7.60 -9.46
C SER A 168 -6.84 -8.15 -8.35
N GLU A 169 -5.58 -7.72 -8.33
CA GLU A 169 -4.59 -8.18 -7.34
C GLU A 169 -4.77 -7.54 -5.96
N SER A 170 -5.25 -6.29 -5.94
CA SER A 170 -5.26 -5.45 -4.74
C SER A 170 -6.60 -5.35 -4.03
N GLN A 171 -7.66 -5.97 -4.57
CA GLN A 171 -9.00 -5.93 -4.00
C GLN A 171 -9.13 -6.61 -2.62
N ASN A 172 -8.27 -7.58 -2.34
CA ASN A 172 -8.28 -8.35 -1.09
C ASN A 172 -7.75 -7.52 0.09
N GLY A 173 -8.51 -7.51 1.20
CA GLY A 173 -8.16 -6.75 2.41
C GLY A 173 -8.37 -5.24 2.29
N ARG A 174 -9.10 -4.79 1.26
CA ARG A 174 -9.67 -3.44 1.21
C ARG A 174 -10.97 -3.42 1.99
N ASP A 175 -11.12 -2.43 2.85
CA ASP A 175 -12.33 -2.24 3.62
C ASP A 175 -12.83 -0.81 3.45
N GLN A 176 -14.15 -0.67 3.46
CA GLN A 176 -14.77 0.64 3.54
C GLN A 176 -14.57 1.16 4.96
N LEU A 177 -14.05 2.37 5.07
CA LEU A 177 -13.87 2.98 6.37
C LEU A 177 -15.23 3.45 6.88
N LEU A 178 -15.72 2.78 7.92
CA LEU A 178 -16.91 3.17 8.67
C LEU A 178 -16.61 4.25 9.73
N TYR A 179 -15.49 4.96 9.63
CA TYR A 179 -15.24 6.07 10.54
C TYR A 179 -16.16 7.22 10.15
N CYS A 180 -17.16 7.50 11.00
CA CYS A 180 -17.93 8.73 10.88
C CYS A 180 -16.95 9.91 10.91
N LEU A 181 -16.85 10.62 9.79
CA LEU A 181 -16.12 11.88 9.71
C LEU A 181 -16.64 12.77 10.84
N ARG A 182 -15.73 13.19 11.74
CA ARG A 182 -16.13 13.96 12.92
C ARG A 182 -16.79 15.26 12.47
N ASP A 183 -17.81 15.65 13.22
CA ASP A 183 -18.53 16.93 13.08
C ASP A 183 -19.33 17.11 11.76
N MET A 184 -19.48 16.06 10.94
CA MET A 184 -20.47 16.11 9.86
C MET A 184 -21.89 16.10 10.44
N ARG A 185 -22.61 17.21 10.24
CA ARG A 185 -23.97 17.44 10.76
C ARG A 185 -25.04 16.53 10.15
N TYR A 186 -24.72 15.83 9.08
CA TYR A 186 -25.63 14.94 8.38
C TYR A 186 -25.02 13.55 8.51
N GLY A 187 -25.77 12.57 9.02
CA GLY A 187 -25.38 11.16 9.20
C GLY A 187 -25.12 10.44 7.86
N TRP A 188 -24.32 11.08 7.03
CA TRP A 188 -23.97 10.73 5.68
C TRP A 188 -22.68 9.92 5.77
N CYS A 189 -22.76 8.66 5.36
CA CYS A 189 -21.62 7.77 5.24
C CYS A 189 -21.17 7.78 3.79
N PRO A 190 -20.00 8.37 3.47
CA PRO A 190 -19.41 8.25 2.16
C PRO A 190 -19.41 6.79 1.69
N ARG A 191 -19.84 6.57 0.44
CA ARG A 191 -19.57 5.32 -0.26
C ARG A 191 -18.57 5.62 -1.37
N GLY A 192 -17.62 4.70 -1.56
CA GLY A 192 -16.71 4.76 -2.69
C GLY A 192 -15.24 4.98 -2.36
N VAL A 193 -14.81 5.07 -1.09
CA VAL A 193 -13.39 4.99 -0.72
C VAL A 193 -13.09 3.64 -0.06
N TRP A 194 -12.19 2.87 -0.66
CA TRP A 194 -11.84 1.51 -0.25
C TRP A 194 -10.36 1.38 0.03
N GLN A 195 -10.00 1.52 1.30
CA GLN A 195 -8.61 1.56 1.70
C GLN A 195 -8.06 0.18 2.04
N GLN A 196 -6.82 -0.08 1.62
CA GLN A 196 -5.99 -1.14 2.16
C GLN A 196 -5.18 -0.64 3.37
N GLN A 197 -4.98 -1.49 4.39
CA GLN A 197 -4.09 -1.14 5.48
C GLN A 197 -2.67 -0.83 4.97
N PRO A 198 -2.04 0.26 5.45
CA PRO A 198 -0.72 0.65 4.98
C PRO A 198 0.31 -0.43 5.31
N ARG A 199 1.11 -0.83 4.31
CA ARG A 199 2.23 -1.75 4.52
C ARG A 199 3.42 -0.98 5.07
N ASN A 200 3.95 -1.43 6.20
CA ASN A 200 5.17 -0.84 6.76
C ASN A 200 6.41 -1.38 6.02
N LYS A 201 6.92 -0.61 5.06
CA LYS A 201 8.14 -0.96 4.29
C LYS A 201 9.36 -1.22 5.15
N SER A 202 9.46 -0.50 6.25
CA SER A 202 10.63 -0.58 7.13
C SER A 202 10.62 -1.81 8.01
N LEU A 203 9.49 -2.51 8.15
CA LEU A 203 9.35 -3.61 9.09
C LEU A 203 10.42 -4.68 8.86
N SER A 204 10.68 -5.04 7.61
CA SER A 204 11.74 -6.00 7.27
C SER A 204 13.12 -5.51 7.69
N LEU A 205 13.44 -4.23 7.50
CA LEU A 205 14.75 -3.66 7.89
C LEU A 205 14.90 -3.55 9.42
N LEU A 206 13.82 -3.18 10.11
CA LEU A 206 13.79 -3.04 11.56
C LEU A 206 13.95 -4.39 12.28
N LEU A 207 13.52 -5.49 11.66
CA LEU A 207 13.54 -6.83 12.26
C LEU A 207 14.83 -7.63 11.95
N VAL A 208 15.72 -7.14 11.08
CA VAL A 208 16.96 -7.86 10.69
C VAL A 208 17.97 -7.91 11.84
N SER A 209 18.27 -6.78 12.48
CA SER A 209 19.22 -6.72 13.61
C SER A 209 19.05 -5.44 14.44
N LYS A 210 19.56 -5.44 15.68
CA LYS A 210 19.58 -4.24 16.54
C LYS A 210 20.33 -3.06 15.90
N GLN A 211 21.42 -3.35 15.18
CA GLN A 211 22.19 -2.34 14.48
C GLN A 211 21.36 -1.70 13.36
N PHE A 212 20.70 -2.50 12.53
CA PHE A 212 19.86 -1.99 11.43
C PHE A 212 18.67 -1.21 11.98
N CYS A 213 18.07 -1.71 13.07
CA CYS A 213 17.02 -0.99 13.76
C CYS A 213 17.48 0.41 14.21
N ALA A 214 18.67 0.53 14.81
CA ALA A 214 19.22 1.81 15.24
C ALA A 214 19.52 2.75 14.04
N GLU A 215 20.11 2.22 12.98
CA GLU A 215 20.44 2.99 11.77
C GLU A 215 19.17 3.46 11.02
N VAL A 216 18.16 2.61 10.88
CA VAL A 216 16.87 2.97 10.26
C VAL A 216 16.11 3.97 11.11
N GLN A 217 16.13 3.83 12.43
CA GLN A 217 15.54 4.82 13.34
C GLN A 217 16.23 6.18 13.22
N ASP A 218 17.55 6.20 13.04
CA ASP A 218 18.30 7.44 12.84
C ASP A 218 17.94 8.10 11.50
N ILE A 219 17.73 7.32 10.44
CA ILE A 219 17.21 7.81 9.16
C ILE A 219 15.78 8.37 9.34
N PHE A 220 14.91 7.72 10.10
CA PHE A 220 13.54 8.18 10.34
C PHE A 220 13.46 9.55 11.00
N ARG A 221 14.40 9.86 11.90
CA ARG A 221 14.50 11.18 12.54
C ARG A 221 14.84 12.28 11.54
N ARG A 222 15.60 11.95 10.50
CA ARG A 222 16.10 12.90 9.48
C ARG A 222 15.20 13.00 8.26
N LEU A 223 14.38 11.98 7.96
CA LEU A 223 13.47 12.01 6.83
C LEU A 223 12.42 13.12 6.99
N PRO A 224 12.04 13.83 5.92
CA PRO A 224 10.92 14.78 5.96
C PRO A 224 9.59 14.07 6.19
N ASN A 225 8.56 14.82 6.59
CA ASN A 225 7.20 14.30 6.73
C ASN A 225 6.47 14.34 5.38
N ASN A 226 7.06 13.64 4.41
CA ASN A 226 6.52 13.47 3.07
C ASN A 226 5.90 12.09 2.92
N TYR A 227 4.70 12.02 2.35
CA TYR A 227 4.00 10.75 2.15
C TYR A 227 3.51 10.62 0.73
N HIS A 228 3.42 9.37 0.29
CA HIS A 228 2.91 9.02 -1.01
C HIS A 228 1.67 8.13 -0.88
N VAL A 229 0.69 8.37 -1.74
CA VAL A 229 -0.50 7.54 -1.86
C VAL A 229 -0.76 7.23 -3.33
N ASP A 230 -0.89 5.96 -3.64
CA ASP A 230 -1.40 5.50 -4.94
C ASP A 230 -2.91 5.30 -4.82
N ILE A 231 -3.68 5.96 -5.67
CA ILE A 231 -5.14 5.90 -5.68
C ILE A 231 -5.58 5.31 -7.01
N MET A 232 -6.13 4.10 -6.96
CA MET A 232 -6.81 3.57 -8.14
C MET A 232 -8.22 4.15 -8.20
N PHE A 233 -8.53 4.87 -9.28
CA PHE A 233 -9.87 5.26 -9.64
C PHE A 233 -10.47 4.16 -10.51
N VAL A 234 -11.21 3.25 -9.88
CA VAL A 234 -11.91 2.16 -10.57
C VAL A 234 -13.33 2.62 -10.84
N LYS A 235 -13.67 2.81 -12.12
CA LYS A 235 -14.97 3.40 -12.50
C LYS A 235 -16.12 2.58 -11.95
N ASN A 236 -17.11 3.26 -11.37
CA ASN A 236 -18.24 2.68 -10.63
C ASN A 236 -17.89 1.88 -9.35
N TYR A 237 -16.62 1.62 -9.07
CA TYR A 237 -16.15 0.74 -7.98
C TYR A 237 -15.40 1.48 -6.87
N GLY A 238 -15.02 2.74 -7.08
CA GLY A 238 -14.47 3.60 -6.04
C GLY A 238 -13.05 4.09 -6.26
N PHE A 239 -12.63 4.95 -5.33
CA PHE A 239 -11.25 5.33 -5.08
C PHE A 239 -10.62 4.34 -4.11
N TRP A 240 -9.52 3.74 -4.53
CA TRP A 240 -8.87 2.68 -3.78
C TRP A 240 -7.47 3.15 -3.35
N PRO A 241 -7.38 3.97 -2.28
CA PRO A 241 -6.11 4.48 -1.81
C PRO A 241 -5.24 3.36 -1.23
N THR A 242 -3.95 3.44 -1.53
CA THR A 242 -2.90 2.55 -1.06
C THR A 242 -1.74 3.41 -0.61
N TRP A 243 -1.56 3.49 0.71
CA TRP A 243 -0.54 4.36 1.29
C TRP A 243 0.82 3.70 1.30
N ASP A 244 1.79 4.44 0.81
CA ASP A 244 3.19 4.07 0.85
C ASP A 244 3.88 4.81 2.01
N ILE A 245 4.05 4.09 3.13
CA ILE A 245 4.50 4.68 4.40
C ILE A 245 5.82 4.06 4.83
N ALA A 246 6.89 4.83 4.69
CA ALA A 246 8.21 4.48 5.20
C ALA A 246 8.29 4.62 6.73
N LYS A 247 7.77 5.72 7.27
CA LYS A 247 7.73 6.03 8.71
C LYS A 247 6.37 6.60 9.10
N ARG A 248 5.99 6.50 10.37
CA ARG A 248 4.79 7.20 10.88
C ARG A 248 5.02 8.70 10.98
N PRO A 249 3.96 9.53 10.90
CA PRO A 249 4.05 10.95 11.22
C PRO A 249 4.68 11.19 12.58
N THR A 250 5.77 11.95 12.59
CA THR A 250 6.47 12.37 13.81
C THR A 250 5.86 13.64 14.40
N SER A 251 5.12 14.39 13.61
CA SER A 251 4.39 15.59 14.02
C SER A 251 3.02 15.63 13.34
N ARG A 252 2.16 16.55 13.78
CA ARG A 252 0.88 16.82 13.11
C ARG A 252 1.05 17.59 11.79
N TYR A 253 2.25 18.06 11.48
CA TYR A 253 2.54 18.84 10.29
C TYR A 253 3.16 17.93 9.23
N ILE A 254 2.57 17.99 8.04
CA ILE A 254 2.96 17.21 6.88
C ILE A 254 3.44 18.20 5.83
N ASP A 255 4.69 18.06 5.42
CA ASP A 255 5.30 18.99 4.47
C ASP A 255 4.69 18.80 3.08
N LYS A 256 4.57 17.54 2.64
CA LYS A 256 4.04 17.24 1.31
C LYS A 256 3.34 15.89 1.22
N ILE A 257 2.20 15.87 0.55
CA ILE A 257 1.52 14.64 0.10
C ILE A 257 1.61 14.55 -1.41
N THR A 258 2.15 13.47 -1.92
CA THR A 258 2.11 13.15 -3.36
C THR A 258 1.12 12.03 -3.59
N SER A 259 0.05 12.33 -4.32
CA SER A 259 -0.96 11.37 -4.77
C SER A 259 -0.72 11.03 -6.23
N THR A 260 -0.70 9.74 -6.56
CA THR A 260 -0.74 9.26 -7.95
C THR A 260 -2.08 8.57 -8.18
N ILE A 261 -2.84 9.09 -9.14
CA ILE A 261 -4.17 8.58 -9.49
C ILE A 261 -4.08 7.82 -10.79
N ARG A 262 -4.41 6.52 -10.74
CA ARG A 262 -4.44 5.62 -11.88
C ARG A 262 -5.88 5.27 -12.23
N ILE A 263 -6.24 5.37 -13.50
CA ILE A 263 -7.62 5.18 -13.99
C ILE A 263 -7.79 3.75 -14.50
N PHE A 264 -8.88 3.08 -14.11
CA PHE A 264 -9.18 1.71 -14.50
C PHE A 264 -10.64 1.56 -14.97
N GLU A 265 -10.83 0.77 -16.02
CA GLU A 265 -12.14 0.13 -16.25
C GLU A 265 -12.31 -1.02 -15.25
N PRO A 266 -13.54 -1.30 -14.79
CA PRO A 266 -13.79 -2.47 -13.96
C PRO A 266 -13.54 -3.75 -14.74
N THR A 267 -12.91 -4.72 -14.10
CA THR A 267 -12.69 -6.07 -14.63
C THR A 267 -13.75 -7.04 -14.10
N ASP A 268 -13.98 -8.15 -14.82
CA ASP A 268 -15.04 -9.11 -14.48
C ASP A 268 -14.79 -9.89 -13.17
N ASP A 269 -13.55 -9.85 -12.66
CA ASP A 269 -13.10 -10.57 -11.47
C ASP A 269 -13.13 -9.72 -10.18
N LEU A 270 -13.67 -8.50 -10.25
CA LEU A 270 -13.83 -7.65 -9.07
C LEU A 270 -15.02 -8.10 -8.23
N ASP A 271 -14.84 -8.11 -6.90
CA ASP A 271 -15.89 -8.44 -5.94
C ASP A 271 -17.09 -7.48 -6.05
N ASP A 272 -18.30 -8.04 -6.11
CA ASP A 272 -19.56 -7.31 -6.20
C ASP A 272 -19.75 -6.30 -5.05
N ARG A 273 -19.09 -6.46 -3.90
CA ARG A 273 -19.17 -5.51 -2.79
C ARG A 273 -18.73 -4.09 -3.14
N PHE A 274 -17.84 -3.95 -4.12
CA PHE A 274 -17.34 -2.66 -4.59
C PHE A 274 -18.28 -2.02 -5.62
N LYS A 275 -19.10 -2.83 -6.28
CA LYS A 275 -19.94 -2.42 -7.40
C LYS A 275 -20.88 -1.31 -6.97
N ASP A 276 -20.97 -0.29 -7.81
CA ASP A 276 -21.82 0.88 -7.63
C ASP A 276 -21.55 1.69 -6.35
N SER A 277 -20.39 1.48 -5.71
CA SER A 277 -19.98 2.22 -4.53
C SER A 277 -19.62 3.68 -4.86
N LEU A 278 -19.29 3.98 -6.12
CA LEU A 278 -19.00 5.31 -6.61
C LEU A 278 -19.92 5.65 -7.78
N ARG A 279 -20.76 6.66 -7.62
CA ARG A 279 -21.74 7.09 -8.63
C ARG A 279 -21.58 8.56 -8.96
N PHE A 280 -21.71 8.87 -10.24
CA PHE A 280 -21.71 10.24 -10.76
C PHE A 280 -23.13 10.80 -10.94
N ALA A 281 -24.15 10.10 -10.43
CA ALA A 281 -25.52 10.61 -10.35
C ALA A 281 -25.72 11.45 -9.08
N GLY A 282 -26.28 12.66 -9.24
CA GLY A 282 -26.68 13.54 -8.13
C GLY A 282 -28.06 13.17 -7.56
N GLY A 283 -28.29 13.49 -6.28
CA GLY A 283 -29.58 13.35 -5.57
C GLY A 283 -30.34 14.69 -5.43
N ASP A 284 -31.27 14.80 -4.46
CA ASP A 284 -32.22 15.92 -4.24
C ASP A 284 -31.56 17.27 -3.82
N GLY A 285 -30.56 17.75 -4.56
CA GLY A 285 -29.97 19.08 -4.37
C GLY A 285 -28.64 19.12 -3.61
N GLY A 286 -27.81 18.08 -3.69
CA GLY A 286 -26.42 18.09 -3.22
C GLY A 286 -25.45 17.41 -4.19
N PRO A 287 -24.11 17.54 -3.98
CA PRO A 287 -23.10 16.93 -4.85
C PRO A 287 -23.27 15.41 -4.98
N GLU A 288 -22.86 14.86 -6.12
CA GLU A 288 -22.86 13.42 -6.38
C GLU A 288 -21.93 12.64 -5.43
N SER A 289 -22.16 11.32 -5.30
CA SER A 289 -21.37 10.49 -4.39
C SER A 289 -19.87 10.48 -4.71
N ALA A 290 -19.49 10.63 -5.99
CA ALA A 290 -18.09 10.70 -6.40
C ALA A 290 -17.38 11.95 -5.86
N ALA A 291 -18.04 13.11 -5.91
CA ALA A 291 -17.53 14.38 -5.37
C ALA A 291 -17.30 14.25 -3.86
N TRP A 292 -18.26 13.67 -3.20
CA TRP A 292 -18.21 13.37 -1.80
C TRP A 292 -17.10 12.37 -1.39
N ALA A 293 -16.83 11.35 -2.21
CA ALA A 293 -15.69 10.45 -1.99
C ALA A 293 -14.34 11.18 -2.15
N LEU A 294 -14.23 12.16 -3.07
CA LEU A 294 -13.06 13.03 -3.16
C LEU A 294 -12.87 13.88 -1.89
N TYR A 295 -13.96 14.40 -1.34
CA TYR A 295 -13.92 15.13 -0.07
C TYR A 295 -13.46 14.23 1.09
N GLU A 296 -13.97 13.00 1.14
CA GLU A 296 -13.57 12.01 2.14
C GLU A 296 -12.07 11.73 2.10
N LEU A 297 -11.45 11.62 0.92
CA LEU A 297 -9.99 11.43 0.81
C LEU A 297 -9.20 12.56 1.48
N LEU A 298 -9.64 13.82 1.31
CA LEU A 298 -8.99 14.99 1.89
C LEU A 298 -9.23 15.07 3.41
N VAL A 299 -10.48 14.92 3.85
CA VAL A 299 -10.80 15.05 5.28
C VAL A 299 -10.27 13.88 6.08
N SER A 300 -10.25 12.68 5.53
CA SER A 300 -9.67 11.52 6.22
C SER A 300 -8.17 11.68 6.42
N LEU A 301 -7.46 12.26 5.43
CA LEU A 301 -6.06 12.67 5.61
C LEU A 301 -5.91 13.69 6.74
N ILE A 302 -6.78 14.69 6.82
CA ILE A 302 -6.75 15.72 7.89
C ILE A 302 -7.06 15.09 9.25
N GLN A 303 -8.08 14.24 9.36
CA GLN A 303 -8.56 13.73 10.65
C GLN A 303 -7.75 12.54 11.16
N HIS A 304 -7.27 11.69 10.25
CA HIS A 304 -6.66 10.40 10.60
C HIS A 304 -5.21 10.28 10.12
N GLY A 305 -4.74 11.18 9.27
CA GLY A 305 -3.37 11.17 8.75
C GLY A 305 -3.13 10.11 7.67
N PRO A 306 -1.89 10.05 7.15
CA PRO A 306 -1.47 9.06 6.16
C PRO A 306 -1.77 7.63 6.62
N GLY A 307 -2.51 6.88 5.80
CA GLY A 307 -2.80 5.48 6.09
C GLY A 307 -3.70 5.23 7.30
N TYR A 308 -4.37 6.26 7.84
CA TYR A 308 -5.06 6.20 9.13
C TYR A 308 -4.15 5.83 10.31
N LEU A 309 -2.85 6.08 10.18
CA LEU A 309 -1.86 5.84 11.24
C LEU A 309 -1.80 7.00 12.24
N GLY A 310 -2.91 7.71 12.42
CA GLY A 310 -3.01 8.99 13.13
C GLY A 310 -2.35 9.01 14.51
N LEU A 311 -2.07 10.22 14.97
CA LEU A 311 -1.54 10.44 16.31
C LEU A 311 -2.56 9.96 17.35
N LYS A 312 -2.08 9.34 18.44
CA LYS A 312 -2.92 8.79 19.52
C LYS A 312 -3.83 9.84 20.18
N ASP A 313 -3.55 11.12 19.98
CA ASP A 313 -4.14 12.24 20.71
C ASP A 313 -5.32 12.91 19.99
N ASN A 314 -5.94 12.25 19.00
CA ASN A 314 -7.12 12.80 18.30
C ASN A 314 -6.88 14.16 17.60
N GLN A 315 -5.62 14.54 17.36
CA GLN A 315 -5.26 15.79 16.72
C GLN A 315 -5.38 15.70 15.20
N ARG A 316 -5.84 16.79 14.57
CA ARG A 316 -5.93 16.92 13.12
C ARG A 316 -4.57 17.31 12.53
N PHE A 317 -4.29 16.79 11.35
CA PHE A 317 -3.08 17.05 10.58
C PHE A 317 -3.20 18.33 9.77
N ILE A 318 -2.09 19.04 9.65
CA ILE A 318 -1.94 20.23 8.82
C ILE A 318 -0.98 19.87 7.69
N VAL A 319 -1.44 20.01 6.45
CA VAL A 319 -0.73 19.63 5.24
C VAL A 319 -0.32 20.89 4.50
N ASN A 320 0.96 21.01 4.18
CA ASN A 320 1.45 22.19 3.49
C ASN A 320 1.11 22.17 2.00
N GLU A 321 1.60 21.14 1.30
CA GLU A 321 1.36 20.95 -0.12
C GLU A 321 0.75 19.57 -0.41
N ILE A 322 -0.21 19.56 -1.34
CA ILE A 322 -0.75 18.33 -1.93
C ILE A 322 -0.45 18.37 -3.43
N GLU A 323 0.20 17.33 -3.94
CA GLU A 323 0.45 17.12 -5.35
C GLU A 323 -0.40 15.94 -5.82
N VAL A 324 -1.20 16.14 -6.85
CA VAL A 324 -2.11 15.14 -7.42
C VAL A 324 -1.70 14.90 -8.86
N ASN A 325 -1.06 13.77 -9.11
CA ASN A 325 -0.67 13.35 -10.45
C ASN A 325 -1.68 12.35 -11.01
N VAL A 326 -2.45 12.74 -12.03
CA VAL A 326 -3.35 11.83 -12.74
C VAL A 326 -2.60 11.24 -13.93
N VAL A 327 -2.49 9.91 -13.95
CA VAL A 327 -1.71 9.18 -14.94
C VAL A 327 -2.63 8.58 -15.99
N SER A 328 -2.16 8.59 -17.23
CA SER A 328 -2.83 7.96 -18.37
C SER A 328 -3.14 6.49 -18.05
N PRO A 329 -4.32 5.99 -18.45
CA PRO A 329 -4.63 4.59 -18.28
C PRO A 329 -3.66 3.68 -19.04
N THR A 330 -3.35 2.52 -18.46
CA THR A 330 -2.38 1.55 -19.01
C THR A 330 -3.00 0.17 -19.23
N ASP A 331 -4.29 0.00 -18.96
CA ASP A 331 -5.04 -1.26 -19.08
C ASP A 331 -5.50 -1.55 -20.53
N GLY A 332 -5.26 -0.62 -21.47
CA GLY A 332 -5.61 -0.75 -22.88
C GLY A 332 -7.09 -0.46 -23.20
N ALA A 333 -7.89 -0.04 -22.23
CA ALA A 333 -9.28 0.31 -22.45
C ALA A 333 -9.44 1.74 -23.02
N ALA A 334 -10.59 2.01 -23.64
CA ALA A 334 -10.82 3.29 -24.33
C ALA A 334 -11.10 4.48 -23.38
N HIS A 335 -11.53 4.20 -22.15
CA HIS A 335 -11.89 5.20 -21.13
C HIS A 335 -12.65 6.44 -21.61
N THR A 336 -13.71 6.23 -22.39
CA THR A 336 -14.46 7.32 -23.03
C THR A 336 -15.28 8.19 -22.07
N ARG A 337 -15.56 7.71 -20.85
CA ARG A 337 -16.37 8.41 -19.82
C ARG A 337 -15.78 8.24 -18.41
N LEU A 338 -16.22 9.03 -17.43
CA LEU A 338 -15.84 8.83 -16.01
C LEU A 338 -16.63 7.70 -15.33
N ALA A 339 -17.88 7.50 -15.74
CA ALA A 339 -18.75 6.41 -15.28
C ALA A 339 -18.93 5.37 -16.40
N CYS A 340 -19.18 4.11 -16.03
CA CYS A 340 -19.51 3.07 -17.02
C CYS A 340 -21.01 3.01 -17.35
N ARG A 341 -21.86 3.77 -16.65
CA ARG A 341 -23.32 3.72 -16.82
C ARG A 341 -23.80 4.77 -17.82
N ASP A 342 -24.67 4.37 -18.74
CA ASP A 342 -25.16 5.22 -19.82
C ASP A 342 -26.05 6.39 -19.35
N ASN A 343 -26.70 6.25 -18.19
CA ASN A 343 -27.61 7.26 -17.66
C ASN A 343 -26.98 8.12 -16.55
N GLU A 344 -25.71 7.92 -16.22
CA GLU A 344 -25.03 8.77 -15.25
C GLU A 344 -24.59 10.08 -15.91
N ASN A 345 -25.38 11.11 -15.66
CA ASN A 345 -25.08 12.48 -16.00
C ASN A 345 -25.02 13.29 -14.70
N PRO A 346 -23.84 13.72 -14.23
CA PRO A 346 -23.72 14.65 -13.12
C PRO A 346 -24.28 16.02 -13.54
N TRP A 347 -25.60 16.12 -13.48
CA TRP A 347 -26.36 17.33 -13.75
C TRP A 347 -25.98 18.47 -12.79
N TRP A 348 -25.48 18.13 -11.59
CA TRP A 348 -24.92 19.09 -10.63
C TRP A 348 -23.70 19.84 -11.16
N LEU A 349 -22.75 19.15 -11.81
CA LEU A 349 -21.61 19.81 -12.46
C LEU A 349 -22.04 20.71 -13.62
N ARG A 350 -23.08 20.30 -14.35
CA ARG A 350 -23.68 21.11 -15.42
C ARG A 350 -24.31 22.39 -14.85
N TRP A 351 -24.92 22.31 -13.67
CA TRP A 351 -25.48 23.47 -12.95
C TRP A 351 -24.40 24.42 -12.43
N SER A 352 -23.22 23.89 -12.11
CA SER A 352 -22.02 24.66 -11.76
C SER A 352 -21.24 25.20 -12.96
N GLY A 353 -21.76 25.05 -14.19
CA GLY A 353 -21.15 25.62 -15.41
C GLY A 353 -19.92 24.88 -15.94
N ILE A 354 -19.72 23.62 -15.53
CA ILE A 354 -18.52 22.84 -15.85
C ILE A 354 -18.83 21.82 -16.96
N GLU A 355 -18.26 22.02 -18.16
CA GLU A 355 -18.35 21.09 -19.29
C GLU A 355 -17.29 19.97 -19.19
N TYR A 356 -17.55 18.95 -18.37
CA TYR A 356 -16.63 17.79 -18.24
C TYR A 356 -16.80 16.73 -19.35
N GLY A 357 -17.93 16.74 -20.06
CA GLY A 357 -18.29 15.69 -21.04
C GLY A 357 -17.54 15.74 -22.37
N ASN A 358 -16.88 16.86 -22.69
CA ASN A 358 -16.25 17.10 -23.99
C ASN A 358 -14.74 16.80 -24.01
N GLU A 359 -14.12 16.52 -22.85
CA GLU A 359 -12.68 16.26 -22.79
C GLU A 359 -12.38 14.81 -23.19
N PRO A 360 -11.73 14.54 -24.34
CA PRO A 360 -11.44 13.17 -24.78
C PRO A 360 -10.35 12.50 -23.94
N VAL A 361 -9.42 13.27 -23.35
CA VAL A 361 -8.27 12.76 -22.60
C VAL A 361 -8.69 12.31 -21.20
N PRO A 362 -8.62 11.00 -20.85
CA PRO A 362 -9.16 10.48 -19.59
C PRO A 362 -8.58 11.12 -18.33
N GLU A 363 -7.26 11.30 -18.27
CA GLU A 363 -6.56 11.89 -17.15
C GLU A 363 -6.94 13.37 -16.95
N LYS A 364 -7.04 14.11 -18.05
CA LYS A 364 -7.45 15.52 -18.03
C LYS A 364 -8.92 15.66 -17.65
N ARG A 365 -9.77 14.75 -18.11
CA ARG A 365 -11.20 14.70 -17.73
C ARG A 365 -11.38 14.51 -16.23
N LEU A 366 -10.63 13.57 -15.64
CA LEU A 366 -10.69 13.34 -14.18
C LEU A 366 -10.08 14.53 -13.40
N ALA A 367 -8.95 15.08 -13.87
CA ALA A 367 -8.35 16.26 -13.25
C ALA A 367 -9.30 17.47 -13.28
N ASN A 368 -9.94 17.75 -14.42
CA ASN A 368 -10.97 18.78 -14.57
C ASN A 368 -12.13 18.56 -13.59
N TYR A 369 -12.60 17.32 -13.46
CA TYR A 369 -13.66 16.98 -12.51
C TYR A 369 -13.24 17.29 -11.06
N MET A 370 -12.04 16.88 -10.67
CA MET A 370 -11.50 17.13 -9.33
C MET A 370 -11.29 18.62 -9.04
N THR A 371 -10.71 19.38 -9.97
CA THR A 371 -10.47 20.83 -9.77
C THR A 371 -11.79 21.59 -9.70
N SER A 372 -12.75 21.24 -10.54
CA SER A 372 -14.12 21.76 -10.49
C SER A 372 -14.81 21.50 -9.16
N PHE A 373 -14.64 20.29 -8.62
CA PHE A 373 -15.14 19.95 -7.30
C PHE A 373 -14.47 20.78 -6.19
N LEU A 374 -13.15 20.96 -6.25
CA LEU A 374 -12.44 21.81 -5.29
C LEU A 374 -12.92 23.26 -5.34
N ASP A 375 -13.16 23.80 -6.53
CA ASP A 375 -13.67 25.17 -6.70
C ASP A 375 -15.01 25.35 -5.97
N ILE A 376 -15.86 24.32 -5.95
CA ILE A 376 -17.14 24.32 -5.22
C ILE A 376 -16.92 24.18 -3.71
N VAL A 377 -16.13 23.20 -3.25
CA VAL A 377 -15.96 22.96 -1.80
C VAL A 377 -15.20 24.08 -1.12
N PHE A 378 -14.27 24.75 -1.80
CA PHE A 378 -13.59 25.93 -1.27
C PHE A 378 -14.42 27.21 -1.34
N ASN A 379 -15.58 27.21 -2.02
CA ASN A 379 -16.44 28.38 -2.08
C ASN A 379 -16.98 28.71 -0.66
N VAL A 380 -16.94 29.99 -0.26
CA VAL A 380 -17.35 30.44 1.08
C VAL A 380 -18.83 30.86 1.09
N GLU A 381 -19.71 29.87 0.93
CA GLU A 381 -21.16 30.03 0.99
C GLU A 381 -21.74 29.52 2.30
N SER A 382 -23.07 29.63 2.50
CA SER A 382 -23.69 29.14 3.73
C SER A 382 -23.65 27.62 3.84
N ASP A 383 -23.88 26.96 2.72
CA ASP A 383 -24.08 25.51 2.68
C ASP A 383 -22.74 24.77 2.58
N THR A 384 -21.72 25.43 2.03
CA THR A 384 -20.35 24.90 1.95
C THR A 384 -19.48 25.23 3.16
N MET A 385 -19.86 26.21 3.99
CA MET A 385 -19.07 26.67 5.13
C MET A 385 -18.57 25.56 6.07
N PRO A 386 -19.39 24.56 6.45
CA PRO A 386 -18.92 23.48 7.31
C PRO A 386 -17.79 22.68 6.67
N TYR A 387 -17.81 22.54 5.35
CA TYR A 387 -16.84 21.73 4.61
C TYR A 387 -15.57 22.52 4.27
N CYS A 388 -15.73 23.76 3.81
CA CYS A 388 -14.62 24.60 3.37
C CYS A 388 -13.71 24.97 4.55
N GLN A 389 -14.28 25.19 5.74
CA GLN A 389 -13.51 25.58 6.92
C GLN A 389 -12.48 24.52 7.29
N GLU A 390 -12.86 23.24 7.24
CA GLU A 390 -11.96 22.12 7.53
C GLU A 390 -10.74 22.15 6.60
N LEU A 391 -10.96 22.35 5.31
CA LEU A 391 -9.90 22.38 4.31
C LEU A 391 -9.02 23.63 4.46
N TYR A 392 -9.62 24.80 4.68
CA TYR A 392 -8.86 26.04 4.87
C TYR A 392 -8.00 26.04 6.14
N ASP A 393 -8.46 25.39 7.21
CA ASP A 393 -7.72 25.37 8.48
C ASP A 393 -6.52 24.42 8.42
N HIS A 394 -6.55 23.42 7.53
CA HIS A 394 -5.60 22.30 7.52
C HIS A 394 -4.80 22.12 6.22
N ILE A 395 -5.10 22.84 5.14
CA ILE A 395 -4.29 22.87 3.92
C ILE A 395 -3.71 24.28 3.77
N THR A 396 -2.40 24.45 3.93
CA THR A 396 -1.82 25.79 4.15
C THR A 396 -1.34 26.50 2.88
N GLU A 397 -0.76 25.81 1.91
CA GLU A 397 -0.20 26.45 0.72
C GLU A 397 -0.99 26.17 -0.55
N SER A 398 -0.94 24.94 -1.06
CA SER A 398 -1.49 24.65 -2.38
C SER A 398 -1.86 23.20 -2.64
N ILE A 399 -2.73 23.01 -3.63
CA ILE A 399 -3.01 21.73 -4.28
C ILE A 399 -2.57 21.87 -5.74
N THR A 400 -1.60 21.06 -6.15
CA THR A 400 -1.04 21.09 -7.51
C THR A 400 -1.48 19.84 -8.26
N PHE A 401 -2.08 20.01 -9.43
CA PHE A 401 -2.49 18.94 -10.32
C PHE A 401 -1.46 18.77 -11.44
N GLN A 402 -1.10 17.52 -11.68
CA GLN A 402 -0.22 17.10 -12.75
C GLN A 402 -0.93 16.08 -13.63
N LEU A 403 -0.58 16.09 -14.90
CA LEU A 403 -0.98 15.09 -15.88
C LEU A 403 0.29 14.38 -16.34
N ASN A 404 0.37 13.07 -16.11
CA ASN A 404 1.54 12.26 -16.47
C ASN A 404 2.88 12.83 -15.94
N GLY A 405 2.86 13.40 -14.73
CA GLY A 405 4.02 14.00 -14.08
C GLY A 405 4.37 15.43 -14.52
N GLN A 406 3.62 16.01 -15.46
CA GLN A 406 3.77 17.41 -15.86
C GLN A 406 2.75 18.29 -15.14
N GLU A 407 3.19 19.41 -14.56
CA GLU A 407 2.29 20.40 -13.94
C GLU A 407 1.26 20.90 -14.96
N TRP A 408 -0.02 20.77 -14.57
CA TRP A 408 -1.16 21.18 -15.37
C TRP A 408 -1.85 22.39 -14.75
N GLU A 409 -2.14 22.33 -13.44
CA GLU A 409 -2.81 23.43 -12.74
C GLU A 409 -2.40 23.48 -11.28
N LYS A 410 -2.03 24.68 -10.78
CA LYS A 410 -1.74 24.91 -9.36
C LYS A 410 -2.80 25.78 -8.73
N ARG A 411 -3.43 25.29 -7.66
CA ARG A 411 -4.44 26.00 -6.89
C ARG A 411 -3.86 26.43 -5.56
N ARG A 412 -3.60 27.73 -5.39
CA ARG A 412 -3.17 28.27 -4.09
C ARG A 412 -4.39 28.48 -3.21
N ILE A 413 -4.30 28.05 -1.95
CA ILE A 413 -5.44 28.12 -1.03
C ILE A 413 -5.85 29.57 -0.75
N ASP A 414 -4.89 30.50 -0.72
CA ASP A 414 -5.19 31.92 -0.49
C ASP A 414 -5.94 32.55 -1.69
N GLU A 415 -5.68 32.11 -2.92
CA GLU A 415 -6.39 32.59 -4.12
C GLU A 415 -7.87 32.21 -4.10
N TYR A 416 -8.22 31.01 -3.61
CA TYR A 416 -9.61 30.62 -3.41
C TYR A 416 -10.34 31.58 -2.47
N LEU A 417 -9.68 31.95 -1.38
CA LEU A 417 -10.26 32.82 -0.38
C LEU A 417 -10.45 34.26 -0.91
N GLU A 418 -9.56 34.70 -1.80
CA GLU A 418 -9.69 35.98 -2.52
C GLU A 418 -10.83 35.97 -3.53
N LYS A 419 -10.97 34.90 -4.33
CA LYS A 419 -12.08 34.74 -5.27
C LYS A 419 -13.44 34.78 -4.57
N CYS A 420 -13.54 34.22 -3.37
CA CYS A 420 -14.75 34.23 -2.55
C CYS A 420 -15.05 35.59 -1.91
N HIS A 421 -14.13 36.55 -1.95
CA HIS A 421 -14.32 37.83 -1.29
C HIS A 421 -15.42 38.64 -1.98
N PRO A 422 -16.43 39.19 -1.27
CA PRO A 422 -17.53 39.90 -1.93
C PRO A 422 -17.13 41.13 -2.77
N SER A 423 -15.87 41.58 -2.72
CA SER A 423 -15.37 42.61 -3.64
C SER A 423 -15.25 42.13 -5.09
N THR A 424 -15.22 40.82 -5.33
CA THR A 424 -15.14 40.23 -6.69
C THR A 424 -16.53 40.02 -7.31
N TRP A 425 -17.60 40.18 -6.53
CA TRP A 425 -18.98 39.98 -6.99
C TRP A 425 -19.47 41.15 -7.85
N PRO A 426 -20.35 40.91 -8.84
CA PRO A 426 -21.02 41.97 -9.60
C PRO A 426 -21.72 42.99 -8.69
N GLN A 427 -21.73 44.27 -9.09
CA GLN A 427 -22.28 45.39 -8.31
C GLN A 427 -23.72 45.12 -7.88
N ASP A 428 -24.56 44.71 -8.82
CA ASP A 428 -25.99 44.44 -8.61
C ASP A 428 -26.23 43.32 -7.58
N TYR A 429 -25.31 42.36 -7.49
CA TYR A 429 -25.36 41.26 -6.52
C TYR A 429 -24.97 41.72 -5.11
N ARG A 430 -24.07 42.71 -5.00
CA ARG A 430 -23.66 43.29 -3.71
C ARG A 430 -24.77 44.10 -3.07
N ASP A 431 -25.46 44.90 -3.88
CA ASP A 431 -26.43 45.89 -3.41
C ASP A 431 -27.77 45.22 -3.02
N GLY A 432 -28.19 44.18 -3.75
CA GLY A 432 -29.40 43.40 -3.41
C GLY A 432 -29.28 42.49 -2.18
N TRP A 433 -28.05 42.18 -1.72
CA TRP A 433 -27.80 41.14 -0.70
C TRP A 433 -26.86 41.59 0.43
N CYS A 434 -26.97 42.83 0.89
CA CYS A 434 -26.12 43.42 1.95
C CYS A 434 -25.91 42.50 3.18
N ARG A 435 -26.95 41.77 3.62
CA ARG A 435 -26.86 40.82 4.74
C ARG A 435 -26.01 39.58 4.43
N LYS A 436 -26.07 39.03 3.21
CA LYS A 436 -25.25 37.88 2.76
C LYS A 436 -23.79 38.32 2.62
N THR A 437 -23.56 39.48 2.00
CA THR A 437 -22.24 40.12 1.88
C THR A 437 -21.55 40.30 3.23
N LEU A 438 -22.25 40.81 4.24
CA LEU A 438 -21.69 41.00 5.58
C LEU A 438 -21.30 39.66 6.25
N LYS A 439 -22.18 38.64 6.15
CA LYS A 439 -21.91 37.31 6.69
C LYS A 439 -20.70 36.65 6.02
N THR A 440 -20.59 36.73 4.69
CA THR A 440 -19.44 36.19 3.96
C THR A 440 -18.15 36.90 4.35
N ARG A 441 -18.15 38.23 4.48
CA ARG A 441 -16.97 38.99 4.99
C ARG A 441 -16.56 38.52 6.40
N GLN A 442 -17.51 38.31 7.30
CA GLN A 442 -17.23 37.81 8.65
C GLN A 442 -16.62 36.39 8.62
N ARG A 443 -17.15 35.50 7.77
CA ARG A 443 -16.62 34.15 7.58
C ARG A 443 -15.19 34.16 7.05
N ILE A 444 -14.92 34.92 5.98
CA ILE A 444 -13.57 35.06 5.43
C ILE A 444 -12.59 35.61 6.48
N ARG A 445 -12.98 36.63 7.25
CA ARG A 445 -12.14 37.16 8.33
C ARG A 445 -11.83 36.10 9.40
N ARG A 446 -12.81 35.25 9.74
CA ARG A 446 -12.61 34.14 10.69
C ARG A 446 -11.61 33.13 10.13
N ILE A 447 -11.78 32.72 8.86
CA ILE A 447 -10.88 31.78 8.18
C ILE A 447 -9.44 32.35 8.17
N ARG A 448 -9.26 33.61 7.77
CA ARG A 448 -7.92 34.26 7.75
C ARG A 448 -7.25 34.24 9.11
N ARG A 449 -7.98 34.59 10.18
CA ARG A 449 -7.44 34.57 11.55
C ARG A 449 -7.06 33.16 12.00
N SER A 450 -7.85 32.15 11.61
CA SER A 450 -7.56 30.75 11.91
C SER A 450 -6.28 30.30 11.21
N ARG A 451 -6.17 30.55 9.90
CA ARG A 451 -4.99 30.26 9.08
C ARG A 451 -3.73 30.95 9.58
N GLU A 452 -3.82 32.21 10.00
CA GLU A 452 -2.69 32.94 10.57
C GLU A 452 -2.17 32.28 11.86
N LYS A 453 -3.08 31.78 12.71
CA LYS A 453 -2.68 31.00 13.90
C LYS A 453 -2.03 29.68 13.52
N THR A 454 -2.56 28.98 12.51
CA THR A 454 -1.98 27.74 11.99
C THR A 454 -0.57 27.96 11.44
N ARG A 455 -0.36 29.01 10.63
CA ARG A 455 0.95 29.39 10.08
C ARG A 455 1.95 29.78 11.18
N LYS A 456 1.54 30.59 12.15
CA LYS A 456 2.37 30.89 13.33
C LYS A 456 2.73 29.62 14.11
N GLY A 457 1.80 28.66 14.20
CA GLY A 457 2.03 27.35 14.80
C GLY A 457 3.05 26.50 14.04
N LEU A 458 3.08 26.57 12.70
CA LEU A 458 4.12 25.95 11.86
C LEU A 458 5.50 26.56 12.17
N GLU A 459 5.61 27.89 12.09
CA GLU A 459 6.86 28.62 12.33
C GLU A 459 7.46 28.39 13.73
N LEU A 460 6.61 28.17 14.74
CA LEU A 460 7.04 27.90 16.11
C LEU A 460 7.49 26.45 16.31
N ASN A 461 6.93 25.50 15.57
CA ASN A 461 7.29 24.08 15.66
C ASN A 461 8.63 23.80 14.94
N ASP A 462 8.96 24.56 13.89
CA ASP A 462 10.29 24.55 13.27
C ASP A 462 11.40 25.03 14.22
N LYS A 463 11.06 25.85 15.22
CA LYS A 463 12.00 26.36 16.24
C LYS A 463 12.14 25.44 17.46
N GLN A 464 11.25 24.46 17.62
CA GLN A 464 11.32 23.43 18.66
C GLN A 464 10.93 22.06 18.10
N PRO A 465 11.81 21.43 17.31
CA PRO A 465 11.65 20.01 17.01
C PRO A 465 11.80 19.24 18.32
N LYS A 466 10.73 18.62 18.80
CA LYS A 466 10.82 17.65 19.91
C LYS A 466 11.35 16.32 19.42
#